data_AF-A0A1V5T4F8-F1
#
_entry.id   AF-A0A1V5T4F8-F1
#
_cell.length_a   1.000
_cell.length_b   1.000
_cell.length_c   1.000
_cell.angle_alpha   90.00
_cell.angle_beta   90.00
_cell.angle_gamma   90.00
#
_symmetry.space_group_name_H-M   'P 1'
#
loop_
_entity.id
_entity.type
_entity.pdbx_description
1 polymer ?
#
loop_
_entity_poly.entity_id
_entity_poly.type
_entity_poly.pdbx_seq_one_letter_code
_entity_poly.pdbx_strand_id
1 'polypeptide(L)' 'MNFKHRIKSLERKTQIGKEYKPAVLFEDDFPNPDELQEKSEELNKKGFMVYIVKFLDALKRVNIKRKEAR' A
#
# COMPACT_ATOMS: atom_id res chain seq x y z
N MET A 1 26.67 -25.78 8.78
CA MET A 1 26.00 -24.56 8.28
C MET A 1 25.40 -23.83 9.47
N ASN A 2 25.93 -22.67 9.84
CA ASN A 2 25.66 -22.03 11.14
C ASN A 2 24.23 -21.47 11.25
N PHE A 3 23.52 -21.77 12.34
CA PHE A 3 22.13 -21.34 12.60
C PHE A 3 21.93 -19.82 12.47
N LYS A 4 22.91 -19.02 12.91
CA LYS A 4 22.92 -17.54 12.76
C LYS A 4 22.81 -17.07 11.30
N HIS A 5 23.34 -17.84 10.35
CA HIS A 5 23.28 -17.50 8.93
C HIS A 5 21.88 -17.74 8.34
N ARG A 6 21.16 -18.77 8.80
CA ARG A 6 19.77 -19.04 8.40
C ARG A 6 18.82 -17.95 8.89
N ILE A 7 18.98 -17.50 10.14
CA ILE A 7 18.17 -16.41 10.70
C ILE A 7 18.38 -15.11 9.91
N LYS A 8 19.64 -14.69 9.68
CA LYS A 8 19.94 -13.49 8.86
C LYS A 8 19.39 -13.59 7.43
N SER A 9 19.38 -14.79 6.85
CA SER A 9 18.82 -15.00 5.51
C SER A 9 17.29 -14.90 5.51
N LEU A 10 16.64 -15.42 6.57
CA LEU A 10 15.21 -15.28 6.79
C LEU A 10 14.84 -13.81 6.98
N GLU A 11 15.45 -13.09 7.90
CA GLU A 11 15.17 -11.65 8.16
C GLU A 11 15.27 -10.79 6.89
N ARG A 12 16.28 -11.04 6.03
CA ARG A 12 16.40 -10.35 4.74
C ARG A 12 15.31 -10.71 3.75
N LYS A 13 14.89 -11.99 3.69
CA LYS A 13 13.89 -12.48 2.75
C LYS A 13 12.47 -12.10 3.16
N THR A 14 12.18 -12.16 4.46
CA THR A 14 10.85 -11.94 5.01
C THR A 14 10.65 -10.51 5.52
N GLN A 15 11.71 -9.71 5.56
CA GLN A 15 11.72 -8.36 6.16
C GLN A 15 11.24 -8.35 7.63
N ILE A 16 11.28 -9.51 8.29
CA ILE A 16 10.94 -9.65 9.72
C ILE A 16 11.92 -8.81 10.52
N GLY A 17 11.40 -7.92 11.37
CA GLY A 17 12.18 -6.98 12.18
C GLY A 17 12.43 -5.61 11.54
N LYS A 18 11.94 -5.38 10.31
CA LYS A 18 12.02 -4.05 9.69
C LYS A 18 10.87 -3.18 10.20
N GLU A 19 11.19 -2.23 11.08
CA GLU A 19 10.24 -1.24 11.56
C GLU A 19 9.95 -0.26 10.43
N TYR A 20 8.76 -0.36 9.85
CA TYR A 20 8.28 0.61 8.87
C TYR A 20 7.51 1.70 9.59
N LYS A 21 7.83 2.96 9.29
CA LYS A 21 7.00 4.08 9.72
C LYS A 21 5.76 4.13 8.82
N PRO A 22 4.54 4.00 9.34
CA PRO A 22 3.35 4.12 8.51
C PRO A 22 3.19 5.58 8.06
N ALA A 23 2.79 5.78 6.81
CA ALA A 23 2.34 7.06 6.28
C ALA A 23 1.00 6.87 5.58
N VAL A 24 0.06 7.78 5.81
CA VAL A 24 -1.27 7.73 5.20
C VAL A 24 -1.39 8.91 4.25
N LEU A 25 -1.79 8.63 3.01
CA LEU A 25 -2.15 9.62 2.00
C LEU A 25 -3.64 9.48 1.71
N PHE A 26 -4.40 10.56 1.77
CA PHE A 26 -5.79 10.55 1.36
C PHE A 26 -5.86 10.88 -0.12
N GLU A 27 -6.57 10.07 -0.92
CA GLU A 27 -6.72 10.31 -2.35
C GLU A 27 -7.35 11.69 -2.62
N ASP A 28 -8.29 12.12 -1.77
CA ASP A 28 -8.96 13.42 -1.84
C ASP A 28 -8.03 14.64 -1.63
N ASP A 29 -6.86 14.45 -0.99
CA ASP A 29 -5.88 15.53 -0.82
C ASP A 29 -5.09 15.82 -2.12
N PHE A 30 -5.17 14.92 -3.11
CA PHE A 30 -4.42 15.02 -4.36
C PHE A 30 -5.40 15.17 -5.54
N PRO A 31 -5.44 16.34 -6.20
CA PRO A 31 -6.33 16.57 -7.34
C PRO A 31 -5.89 15.76 -8.58
N ASN A 32 -4.63 15.32 -8.63
CA ASN A 32 -4.08 14.56 -9.74
C ASN A 32 -3.46 13.23 -9.26
N PRO A 33 -3.80 12.07 -9.88
CA PRO A 33 -3.20 10.78 -9.54
C PRO A 33 -1.68 10.72 -9.68
N ASP A 34 -1.08 11.49 -10.60
CA ASP A 34 0.40 11.53 -10.75
C ASP A 34 1.09 12.13 -9.51
N GLU A 35 0.50 13.15 -8.89
CA GLU A 35 1.08 13.78 -7.68
C GLU A 35 1.00 12.84 -6.47
N LEU A 36 -0.11 12.10 -6.34
CA LEU A 36 -0.28 11.07 -5.33
C LEU A 36 0.77 9.96 -5.52
N GLN A 37 0.95 9.51 -6.76
CA GLN A 37 1.94 8.49 -7.12
C GLN A 37 3.36 8.95 -6.77
N GLU A 38 3.76 10.16 -7.18
CA GLU A 38 5.07 10.72 -6.88
C GLU A 38 5.30 10.82 -5.36
N LYS A 39 4.31 11.27 -4.60
CA LYS A 39 4.42 11.38 -3.15
C LYS A 39 4.51 10.02 -2.47
N SER A 40 3.77 9.04 -2.96
CA SER A 40 3.84 7.66 -2.46
C SER A 40 5.23 7.05 -2.68
N GLU A 41 5.85 7.29 -3.83
CA GLU A 41 7.18 6.80 -4.15
C GLU A 41 8.27 7.49 -3.33
N GLU A 42 8.13 8.80 -3.09
CA GLU A 42 9.02 9.56 -2.21
C GLU A 42 9.03 8.97 -0.79
N LEU A 43 7.85 8.72 -0.23
CA LEU A 43 7.71 8.17 1.12
C LEU A 43 8.20 6.72 1.19
N ASN A 44 7.93 5.92 0.17
CA ASN A 44 8.43 4.54 0.09
C ASN A 44 9.96 4.49 0.03
N LYS A 45 10.61 5.36 -0.75
CA LYS A 45 12.08 5.51 -0.79
C LYS A 45 12.66 5.94 0.55
N LYS A 46 11.92 6.72 1.34
CA LYS A 46 12.28 7.11 2.72
C LYS A 46 12.02 6.00 3.75
N GLY A 47 11.56 4.82 3.32
CA GLY A 47 11.32 3.66 4.18
C GLY A 47 9.98 3.68 4.90
N PHE A 48 9.03 4.50 4.46
CA PHE A 48 7.66 4.49 4.98
C PHE A 48 6.83 3.42 4.29
N MET A 49 5.93 2.81 5.04
CA MET A 49 4.86 1.99 4.49
C MET A 49 3.66 2.89 4.21
N VAL A 50 3.43 3.18 2.93
CA VAL A 50 2.41 4.14 2.49
C VAL A 50 1.07 3.44 2.30
N TYR A 51 0.02 4.00 2.90
CA TYR A 51 -1.36 3.57 2.72
C TYR A 51 -2.14 4.69 2.03
N ILE A 52 -2.74 4.37 0.88
CA ILE A 52 -3.62 5.29 0.16
C ILE A 52 -5.05 5.00 0.60
N VAL A 53 -5.71 6.02 1.16
CA VAL A 53 -7.08 5.93 1.65
C VAL A 53 -8.00 6.71 0.73
N LYS A 54 -9.04 6.04 0.23
CA LYS A 54 -10.12 6.66 -0.53
C LYS A 54 -11.40 6.60 0.29
N PHE A 55 -12.02 7.74 0.54
CA PHE A 55 -13.35 7.75 1.14
C PHE A 55 -14.37 7.36 0.08
N LEU A 56 -14.93 6.16 0.22
CA LEU A 56 -16.10 5.78 -0.57
C LEU A 56 -17.30 6.46 0.08
N ASP A 57 -17.74 7.58 -0.48
CA ASP A 57 -18.95 8.26 -0.05
C ASP A 57 -20.13 7.26 -0.13
N ALA A 58 -20.72 6.96 1.02
CA ALA A 58 -21.72 5.91 1.19
C ALA A 58 -23.10 6.28 0.63
N LEU A 59 -23.16 7.05 -0.45
CA LEU A 59 -24.39 7.50 -1.10
C LEU A 59 -24.36 7.32 -2.61
N LYS A 60 -24.33 6.06 -3.06
CA LYS A 60 -25.09 5.65 -4.26
C LYS A 60 -25.21 4.12 -4.34
N ARG A 61 -26.31 3.61 -3.79
CA ARG A 61 -26.89 2.32 -4.23
C ARG A 61 -27.03 2.39 -5.76
N VAL A 62 -26.26 1.63 -6.53
CA VAL A 62 -26.51 1.45 -7.96
C VAL A 62 -26.37 -0.03 -8.33
N ASN A 63 -27.43 -0.54 -8.94
CA ASN A 63 -27.73 -1.92 -9.28
C ASN A 63 -26.56 -2.71 -9.91
N ILE A 64 -26.24 -3.85 -9.30
CA ILE A 64 -25.49 -4.92 -9.94
C ILE A 64 -26.45 -5.63 -10.91
N LYS A 65 -26.38 -5.31 -12.21
CA LYS A 65 -26.91 -6.21 -13.25
C LYS A 65 -25.79 -7.16 -13.68
N ARG A 66 -25.87 -8.43 -13.25
CA ARG A 66 -25.13 -9.52 -13.90
C ARG A 66 -25.62 -9.64 -15.34
N LYS A 67 -24.71 -9.59 -16.30
CA LYS A 67 -24.96 -10.02 -17.67
C LYS A 67 -24.15 -11.30 -17.87
N GLU A 68 -24.82 -12.45 -17.79
CA GLU A 68 -24.24 -13.73 -18.22
C GLU A 68 -24.19 -13.73 -19.76
N ALA A 69 -22.99 -13.97 -20.30
CA ALA A 69 -22.82 -14.23 -21.73
C ALA A 69 -23.24 -15.68 -22.00
N ARG A 70 -24.17 -15.87 -22.94
CA ARG A 70 -24.47 -17.16 -23.59
C ARG A 70 -23.46 -17.42 -24.69
#